data_AF-A0A7J6RCQ7-F1
#
_entry.id   AF-A0A7J6RCQ7-F1
#
_cell.length_a   1.000
_cell.length_b   1.000
_cell.length_c   1.000
_cell.angle_alpha   90.00
_cell.angle_beta   90.00
_cell.angle_gamma   90.00
#
_symmetry.space_group_name_H-M   'P 1'
#
loop_
_entity.id
_entity.type
_entity.pdbx_description
1 polymer ?
#
loop_
_entity_poly.entity_id
_entity_poly.type
_entity_poly.pdbx_seq_one_letter_code
_entity_poly.pdbx_strand_id
1 'polypeptide(L)'
;NQVEMDGFSSTTGVVVLAGTNRADILDPALIRPGRFDRQIAVDKPDLNDREAIFKVHLKPLTLNKGIDSTEVARRMAALTPGMTGADIANLCNEAAIYAARRSSSGVEMKDFESATERIIGGLAKSNNLMSEQEKRTVAIHESGHAVAGWMMEYADPLLKVTIVPRSSGALGFAQYLPEELALYSKEALHDKLAVILGGRAAEELFTGRITTGAADDFAKATNIALGMAQVYGMTEGVGLLSWNPQQMQEMMYKPFSEKTAQMIESEAKKIVEGQYKR
;
A
#
# COMPACT_ATOMS: atom_id res chain seq x y z
N ASN A 1 23.46 20.31 -22.09
CA ASN A 1 23.53 18.90 -22.56
C ASN A 1 22.70 18.58 -23.81
N GLN A 2 21.85 19.48 -24.34
CA GLN A 2 21.04 19.18 -25.53
C GLN A 2 21.84 19.12 -26.85
N VAL A 3 22.95 19.85 -26.94
CA VAL A 3 23.77 19.99 -28.17
C VAL A 3 24.55 18.71 -28.49
N GLU A 4 24.91 17.91 -27.48
CA GLU A 4 25.67 16.67 -27.66
C GLU A 4 24.81 15.56 -28.29
N MET A 5 23.51 15.52 -28.03
CA MET A 5 22.62 14.46 -28.56
C MET A 5 22.30 14.65 -30.05
N ASP A 6 22.17 15.89 -30.51
CA ASP A 6 21.92 16.19 -31.93
C ASP A 6 23.21 16.12 -32.79
N GLY A 7 24.39 16.00 -32.15
CA GLY A 7 25.70 15.97 -32.80
C GLY A 7 26.15 14.60 -33.31
N PHE A 8 25.43 13.52 -32.99
CA PHE A 8 25.75 12.17 -33.45
C PHE A 8 25.08 11.88 -34.80
N SER A 9 25.87 11.65 -35.84
CA SER A 9 25.38 11.01 -37.06
C SER A 9 25.04 9.55 -36.78
N SER A 10 23.99 9.01 -37.42
CA SER A 10 23.50 7.62 -37.26
C SER A 10 24.51 6.50 -37.59
N THR A 11 25.74 6.86 -37.98
CA THR A 11 26.88 5.99 -38.27
C THR A 11 27.73 5.62 -37.04
N THR A 12 27.59 6.31 -35.90
CA THR A 12 28.23 5.91 -34.64
C THR A 12 27.33 4.94 -33.88
N GLY A 13 27.80 3.71 -33.65
CA GLY A 13 27.08 2.64 -32.92
C GLY A 13 26.92 2.88 -31.41
N VAL A 14 26.61 4.11 -31.01
CA VAL A 14 26.43 4.52 -29.61
C VAL A 14 24.93 4.47 -29.28
N VAL A 15 24.59 3.77 -28.20
CA VAL A 15 23.22 3.70 -27.66
C VAL A 15 23.20 4.43 -26.33
N VAL A 16 22.31 5.42 -26.19
CA VAL A 16 22.12 6.18 -24.95
C VAL A 16 20.88 5.66 -24.23
N LEU A 17 21.04 5.24 -22.98
CA LEU A 17 19.94 4.81 -22.11
C LEU A 17 19.80 5.78 -20.93
N ALA A 18 18.56 6.08 -20.56
CA ALA A 18 18.23 6.90 -19.39
C ALA A 18 17.00 6.32 -18.69
N GLY A 19 16.88 6.55 -17.38
CA GLY A 19 15.72 6.17 -16.59
C GLY A 19 15.23 7.36 -15.75
N THR A 20 13.92 7.51 -15.64
CA THR A 20 13.28 8.52 -14.77
C THR A 20 12.00 7.94 -14.17
N ASN A 21 11.69 8.34 -12.94
CA ASN A 21 10.40 8.05 -12.30
C ASN A 21 9.36 9.17 -12.56
N ARG A 22 9.77 10.25 -13.22
CA ARG A 22 8.94 11.42 -13.52
C ARG A 22 9.13 11.85 -14.97
N ALA A 23 8.43 11.16 -15.87
CA ALA A 23 8.43 11.51 -17.29
C ALA A 23 7.63 12.80 -17.56
N ASP A 24 6.67 13.11 -16.68
CA ASP A 24 5.79 14.29 -16.70
C ASP A 24 6.56 15.62 -16.65
N ILE A 25 7.69 15.68 -15.93
CA ILE A 25 8.50 16.90 -15.79
C ILE A 25 9.65 17.00 -16.78
N LEU A 26 9.82 16.01 -17.66
CA LEU A 26 10.88 16.08 -18.65
C LEU A 26 10.62 17.20 -19.65
N ASP A 27 11.68 17.91 -20.03
CA ASP A 27 11.60 18.87 -21.14
C ASP A 27 11.10 18.12 -22.39
N PRO A 28 9.96 18.53 -22.99
CA PRO A 28 9.41 17.91 -24.19
C PRO A 28 10.40 17.85 -25.35
N ALA A 29 11.43 18.70 -25.36
CA ALA A 29 12.48 18.66 -26.36
C ALA A 29 13.36 17.39 -26.26
N LEU A 30 13.54 16.79 -25.08
CA LEU A 30 14.36 15.58 -24.89
C LEU A 30 13.72 14.31 -25.47
N ILE A 31 12.40 14.27 -25.54
CA ILE A 31 11.61 13.13 -26.02
C ILE A 31 11.24 13.21 -27.51
N ARG A 32 11.80 14.18 -28.24
CA ARG A 32 11.57 14.32 -29.68
C ARG A 32 12.33 13.24 -30.47
N PRO A 33 11.83 12.87 -31.66
CA PRO A 33 12.52 11.96 -32.56
C PRO A 33 13.99 12.38 -32.79
N GLY A 34 14.91 11.43 -32.73
CA GLY A 34 16.36 11.66 -32.83
C GLY A 34 17.08 11.84 -31.47
N ARG A 35 16.34 11.86 -30.35
CA ARG A 35 16.90 11.93 -28.98
C ARG A 35 16.45 10.71 -28.17
N PHE A 36 15.63 10.89 -27.12
CA PHE A 36 14.95 9.78 -26.45
C PHE A 36 13.63 9.47 -27.17
N ASP A 37 13.75 8.90 -28.37
CA ASP A 37 12.64 8.58 -29.26
C ASP A 37 11.90 7.28 -28.85
N ARG A 38 12.60 6.37 -28.15
CA ARG A 38 12.02 5.16 -27.56
C ARG A 38 11.79 5.34 -26.07
N GLN A 39 10.53 5.24 -25.67
CA GLN A 39 10.11 5.20 -24.27
C GLN A 39 9.61 3.81 -23.95
N ILE A 40 10.18 3.20 -22.90
CA ILE A 40 9.79 1.90 -22.39
C ILE A 40 9.35 2.13 -20.95
N ALA A 41 8.05 1.99 -20.69
CA ALA A 41 7.53 2.00 -19.34
C ALA A 41 7.89 0.67 -18.66
N VAL A 42 8.44 0.75 -17.46
CA VAL A 42 8.69 -0.42 -16.61
C VAL A 42 7.74 -0.32 -15.43
N ASP A 43 6.62 -1.03 -15.54
CA ASP A 43 5.59 -1.05 -14.51
C ASP A 43 6.02 -1.88 -13.30
N LYS A 44 5.24 -1.78 -12.21
CA LYS A 44 5.43 -2.66 -11.05
C LYS A 44 5.18 -4.11 -11.46
N PRO A 45 5.96 -5.06 -10.92
CA PRO A 45 5.84 -6.47 -11.30
C PRO A 45 4.49 -7.05 -10.85
N ASP A 46 3.87 -7.83 -11.74
CA ASP A 46 2.70 -8.64 -11.40
C ASP A 46 3.07 -9.85 -10.53
N LEU A 47 2.10 -10.69 -10.18
CA LEU A 47 2.34 -11.89 -9.37
C LEU A 47 3.41 -12.82 -9.96
N ASN A 48 3.39 -13.06 -11.28
CA ASN A 48 4.32 -13.97 -11.95
C ASN A 48 5.71 -13.35 -12.06
N ASP A 49 5.77 -12.05 -12.34
CA ASP A 49 7.01 -11.28 -12.35
C ASP A 49 7.66 -11.28 -10.97
N ARG A 50 6.88 -11.06 -9.90
CA ARG A 50 7.37 -11.15 -8.52
C ARG A 50 7.90 -12.54 -8.21
N GLU A 51 7.21 -13.61 -8.61
CA GLU A 51 7.71 -14.98 -8.44
C GLU A 51 9.06 -15.17 -9.15
N ALA A 52 9.21 -14.66 -10.38
CA ALA A 52 10.47 -14.71 -11.12
C ALA A 52 11.59 -13.90 -10.45
N ILE A 53 11.27 -12.71 -9.93
CA ILE A 53 12.20 -11.85 -9.18
C ILE A 53 12.64 -12.56 -7.89
N PHE A 54 11.72 -13.16 -7.13
CA PHE A 54 12.07 -13.97 -5.96
C PHE A 54 13.01 -15.11 -6.35
N LYS A 55 12.74 -15.85 -7.43
CA LYS A 55 13.64 -16.92 -7.90
C LYS A 55 15.06 -16.41 -8.19
N VAL A 56 15.23 -15.17 -8.65
CA VAL A 56 16.55 -14.56 -8.82
C VAL A 56 17.21 -14.26 -7.48
N HIS A 57 16.49 -13.62 -6.55
CA HIS A 57 17.05 -13.18 -5.26
C HIS A 57 17.18 -14.29 -4.21
N LEU A 58 16.52 -15.44 -4.41
CA LEU A 58 16.70 -16.64 -3.59
C LEU A 58 17.98 -17.42 -3.94
N LYS A 59 18.49 -17.34 -5.18
CA LYS A 59 19.72 -18.04 -5.62
C LYS A 59 20.94 -17.81 -4.71
N PRO A 60 21.26 -16.58 -4.26
CA PRO A 60 22.40 -16.36 -3.37
C PRO A 60 22.16 -16.78 -1.92
N LEU A 61 20.92 -17.12 -1.53
CA LEU A 61 20.59 -17.46 -0.14
C LEU A 61 20.81 -18.96 0.13
N THR A 62 21.35 -19.26 1.30
CA THR A 62 21.38 -20.64 1.83
C THR A 62 20.05 -20.91 2.55
N LEU A 63 19.15 -21.66 1.92
CA LEU A 63 17.89 -22.09 2.53
C LEU A 63 18.12 -23.33 3.43
N ASN A 64 17.30 -23.48 4.48
CA ASN A 64 17.40 -24.65 5.36
C ASN A 64 16.95 -25.95 4.64
N LYS A 65 17.43 -27.11 5.11
CA LYS A 65 17.13 -28.42 4.51
C LYS A 65 15.61 -28.66 4.53
N GLY A 66 15.07 -29.05 3.37
CA GLY A 66 13.63 -29.33 3.20
C GLY A 66 12.80 -28.14 2.75
N ILE A 67 13.41 -26.97 2.54
CA ILE A 67 12.72 -25.81 1.97
C ILE A 67 12.96 -25.75 0.46
N ASP A 68 11.87 -25.80 -0.30
CA ASP A 68 11.90 -25.61 -1.75
C ASP A 68 11.87 -24.11 -2.08
N SER A 69 12.90 -23.63 -2.78
CA SER A 69 13.00 -22.23 -3.21
C SER A 69 11.88 -21.83 -4.17
N THR A 70 11.34 -22.77 -4.95
CA THR A 70 10.21 -22.53 -5.85
C THR A 70 8.94 -22.25 -5.07
N GLU A 71 8.69 -23.03 -4.03
CA GLU A 71 7.53 -22.85 -3.15
C GLU A 71 7.64 -21.55 -2.35
N VAL A 72 8.85 -21.23 -1.84
CA VAL A 72 9.10 -19.93 -1.20
C VAL A 72 8.82 -18.78 -2.15
N ALA A 73 9.33 -18.84 -3.39
CA ALA A 73 9.13 -17.78 -4.38
C ALA A 73 7.65 -17.55 -4.68
N ARG A 74 6.90 -18.62 -4.94
CA ARG A 74 5.46 -18.56 -5.22
C ARG A 74 4.70 -17.97 -4.03
N ARG A 75 4.94 -18.49 -2.83
CA ARG A 75 4.24 -18.06 -1.62
C ARG A 75 4.56 -16.61 -1.27
N MET A 76 5.81 -16.20 -1.37
CA MET A 76 6.20 -14.82 -1.07
C MET A 76 5.69 -13.84 -2.12
N ALA A 77 5.69 -14.20 -3.41
CA ALA A 77 5.11 -13.36 -4.46
C ALA A 77 3.62 -13.06 -4.22
N ALA A 78 2.88 -14.04 -3.72
CA ALA A 78 1.48 -13.89 -3.34
C ALA A 78 1.31 -13.02 -2.09
N LEU A 79 2.24 -13.05 -1.13
CA LEU A 79 2.14 -12.30 0.13
C LEU A 79 2.70 -10.86 0.06
N THR A 80 3.26 -10.45 -1.08
CA THR A 80 3.89 -9.14 -1.25
C THR A 80 3.33 -8.37 -2.46
N PRO A 81 2.00 -8.18 -2.57
CA PRO A 81 1.42 -7.42 -3.67
C PRO A 81 1.94 -5.98 -3.67
N GLY A 82 2.13 -5.43 -4.88
CA GLY A 82 2.61 -4.07 -5.09
C GLY A 82 4.08 -3.79 -4.74
N MET A 83 4.84 -4.78 -4.26
CA MET A 83 6.30 -4.66 -4.04
C MET A 83 7.07 -4.60 -5.36
N THR A 84 8.05 -3.72 -5.43
CA THR A 84 8.96 -3.59 -6.57
C THR A 84 10.10 -4.62 -6.50
N GLY A 85 10.87 -4.77 -7.59
CA GLY A 85 12.05 -5.64 -7.58
C GLY A 85 13.07 -5.26 -6.50
N ALA A 86 13.23 -3.96 -6.21
CA ALA A 86 14.10 -3.48 -5.13
C ALA A 86 13.56 -3.88 -3.75
N ASP A 87 12.24 -3.79 -3.54
CA ASP A 87 11.61 -4.20 -2.28
C ASP A 87 11.79 -5.71 -2.03
N ILE A 88 11.60 -6.53 -3.06
CA ILE A 88 11.79 -7.99 -3.00
C ILE A 88 13.25 -8.34 -2.70
N ALA A 89 14.20 -7.67 -3.35
CA ALA A 89 15.63 -7.85 -3.07
C ALA A 89 15.97 -7.53 -1.62
N ASN A 90 15.45 -6.42 -1.10
CA ASN A 90 15.62 -6.02 0.29
C ASN A 90 14.97 -7.02 1.26
N LEU A 91 13.79 -7.54 0.94
CA LEU A 91 13.10 -8.55 1.74
C LEU A 91 13.93 -9.83 1.86
N CYS A 92 14.46 -10.34 0.74
CA CYS A 92 15.33 -11.51 0.74
C CYS A 92 16.58 -11.30 1.61
N ASN A 93 17.17 -10.10 1.56
CA ASN A 93 18.31 -9.74 2.39
C ASN A 93 17.95 -9.67 3.90
N GLU A 94 16.84 -9.04 4.25
CA GLU A 94 16.36 -8.99 5.64
C GLU A 94 16.03 -10.39 6.18
N ALA A 95 15.45 -11.28 5.38
CA ALA A 95 15.21 -12.67 5.76
C ALA A 95 16.52 -13.39 6.12
N ALA A 96 17.59 -13.16 5.36
CA ALA A 96 18.91 -13.69 5.70
C ALA A 96 19.46 -13.13 7.03
N ILE A 97 19.24 -11.84 7.30
CA ILE A 97 19.61 -11.22 8.58
C ILE A 97 18.82 -11.84 9.74
N TYR A 98 17.53 -12.11 9.57
CA TYR A 98 16.72 -12.81 10.59
C TYR A 98 17.24 -14.22 10.86
N ALA A 99 17.56 -14.99 9.82
CA ALA A 99 18.15 -16.31 9.97
C ALA A 99 19.50 -16.26 10.73
N ALA A 100 20.36 -15.30 10.39
CA ALA A 100 21.66 -15.10 11.03
C ALA A 100 21.52 -14.72 12.51
N ARG A 101 20.56 -13.86 12.87
CA ARG A 101 20.27 -13.48 14.27
C ARG A 101 19.84 -14.66 15.14
N ARG A 102 19.19 -15.65 14.55
CA ARG A 102 18.80 -16.89 15.24
C ARG A 102 19.93 -17.93 15.24
N SER A 103 21.11 -17.60 14.72
CA SER A 103 22.21 -18.54 14.51
C SER A 103 21.79 -19.79 13.72
N SER A 104 20.87 -19.62 12.77
CA SER A 104 20.37 -20.70 11.90
C SER A 104 21.38 -21.02 10.80
N SER A 105 21.47 -22.29 10.40
CA SER A 105 22.32 -22.73 9.28
C SER A 105 21.76 -22.35 7.90
N GLY A 106 20.50 -21.93 7.84
CA GLY A 106 19.85 -21.49 6.62
C GLY A 106 18.59 -20.67 6.91
N VAL A 107 18.12 -19.97 5.88
CA VAL A 107 16.91 -19.14 5.92
C VAL A 107 15.68 -20.05 5.87
N GLU A 108 14.70 -19.74 6.71
CA GLU A 108 13.42 -20.43 6.81
C GLU A 108 12.25 -19.52 6.43
N MET A 109 11.09 -20.10 6.13
CA MET A 109 9.88 -19.35 5.77
C MET A 109 9.52 -18.26 6.80
N LYS A 110 9.67 -18.56 8.09
CA LYS A 110 9.42 -17.61 9.19
C LYS A 110 10.32 -16.38 9.15
N ASP A 111 11.51 -16.49 8.56
CA ASP A 111 12.44 -15.37 8.41
C ASP A 111 11.96 -14.42 7.31
N PHE A 112 11.39 -14.96 6.22
CA PHE A 112 10.72 -14.16 5.19
C PHE A 112 9.46 -13.48 5.74
N GLU A 113 8.63 -14.20 6.49
CA GLU A 113 7.44 -13.63 7.15
C GLU A 113 7.85 -12.47 8.11
N SER A 114 8.91 -12.68 8.90
CA SER A 114 9.45 -11.64 9.80
C SER A 114 10.02 -10.44 9.05
N ALA A 115 10.68 -10.67 7.91
CA ALA A 115 11.20 -9.61 7.05
C ALA A 115 10.07 -8.80 6.41
N THR A 116 9.01 -9.46 5.91
CA THR A 116 7.82 -8.80 5.37
C THR A 116 7.16 -7.91 6.42
N GLU A 117 6.97 -8.42 7.64
CA GLU A 117 6.40 -7.63 8.73
C GLU A 117 7.23 -6.39 9.06
N ARG A 118 8.55 -6.52 9.03
CA ARG A 118 9.45 -5.39 9.28
C ARG A 118 9.36 -4.35 8.18
N ILE A 119 9.28 -4.77 6.92
CA ILE A 119 9.20 -3.84 5.78
C ILE A 119 7.86 -3.10 5.78
N ILE A 120 6.76 -3.80 6.06
CA ILE A 120 5.41 -3.20 6.07
C ILE A 120 5.20 -2.35 7.33
N GLY A 121 5.46 -2.92 8.51
CA GLY A 121 5.10 -2.33 9.81
C GLY A 121 6.23 -1.59 10.51
N GLY A 122 7.49 -1.80 10.13
CA GLY A 122 8.66 -1.30 10.83
C GLY A 122 9.20 -2.24 11.92
N LEU A 123 10.24 -1.79 12.64
CA LEU A 123 10.90 -2.58 13.69
C LEU A 123 9.96 -2.82 14.87
N ALA A 124 9.85 -4.07 15.32
CA ALA A 124 9.13 -4.38 16.57
C ALA A 124 9.82 -3.75 17.77
N LYS A 125 9.07 -3.03 18.60
CA LYS A 125 9.55 -2.51 19.88
C LYS A 125 9.24 -3.52 20.98
N SER A 126 10.24 -4.29 21.41
CA SER A 126 10.08 -5.27 22.49
C SER A 126 9.94 -4.61 23.88
N ASN A 127 10.44 -3.38 24.05
CA ASN A 127 10.56 -2.72 25.36
C ASN A 127 9.48 -1.66 25.66
N ASN A 128 8.36 -1.65 24.92
CA ASN A 128 7.28 -0.72 25.25
C ASN A 128 6.40 -1.31 26.36
N LEU A 129 6.55 -0.75 27.57
CA LEU A 129 5.68 -0.96 28.73
C LEU A 129 4.29 -0.36 28.45
N MET A 130 3.54 -0.95 27.51
CA MET A 130 2.10 -0.68 27.42
C MET A 130 1.44 -1.19 28.70
N SER A 131 0.63 -0.34 29.32
CA SER A 131 -0.23 -0.76 30.42
C SER A 131 -1.21 -1.84 29.95
N GLU A 132 -1.68 -2.68 30.87
CA GLU A 132 -2.69 -3.70 30.55
C GLU A 132 -3.97 -3.08 29.98
N GLN A 133 -4.29 -1.86 30.40
CA GLN A 133 -5.41 -1.11 29.84
C GLN A 133 -5.18 -0.71 28.38
N GLU A 134 -4.00 -0.19 28.04
CA GLU A 134 -3.65 0.15 26.65
C GLU A 134 -3.60 -1.09 25.75
N LYS A 135 -3.00 -2.19 26.24
CA LYS A 135 -3.00 -3.47 25.51
C LYS A 135 -4.41 -3.96 25.23
N ARG A 136 -5.31 -3.88 26.21
CA ARG A 136 -6.72 -4.26 26.05
C ARG A 136 -7.41 -3.38 25.01
N THR A 137 -7.19 -2.07 25.04
CA THR A 137 -7.78 -1.16 24.04
C THR A 137 -7.28 -1.47 22.63
N VAL A 138 -5.97 -1.65 22.45
CA VAL A 138 -5.40 -2.02 21.16
C VAL A 138 -5.90 -3.38 20.69
N ALA A 139 -5.98 -4.39 21.58
CA ALA A 139 -6.53 -5.69 21.21
C ALA A 139 -7.99 -5.61 20.73
N ILE A 140 -8.83 -4.80 21.38
CA ILE A 140 -10.22 -4.57 20.95
C ILE A 140 -10.25 -3.84 19.60
N HIS A 141 -9.42 -2.83 19.43
CA HIS A 141 -9.31 -2.07 18.19
C HIS A 141 -8.93 -2.97 17.00
N GLU A 142 -7.84 -3.72 17.13
CA GLU A 142 -7.38 -4.64 16.07
C GLU A 142 -8.38 -5.77 15.82
N SER A 143 -9.10 -6.23 16.86
CA SER A 143 -10.18 -7.21 16.70
C SER A 143 -11.36 -6.63 15.93
N GLY A 144 -11.66 -5.34 16.08
CA GLY A 144 -12.70 -4.65 15.32
C GLY A 144 -12.44 -4.69 13.83
N HIS A 145 -11.22 -4.34 13.41
CA HIS A 145 -10.77 -4.48 12.03
C HIS A 145 -10.87 -5.92 11.54
N ALA A 146 -10.37 -6.88 12.32
CA ALA A 146 -10.32 -8.28 11.94
C ALA A 146 -11.72 -8.88 11.72
N VAL A 147 -12.63 -8.64 12.66
CA VAL A 147 -14.00 -9.17 12.60
C VAL A 147 -14.78 -8.48 11.48
N ALA A 148 -14.65 -7.16 11.33
CA ALA A 148 -15.27 -6.46 10.21
C ALA A 148 -14.76 -7.01 8.87
N GLY A 149 -13.43 -7.15 8.71
CA GLY A 149 -12.82 -7.71 7.49
C GLY A 149 -13.28 -9.13 7.19
N TRP A 150 -13.50 -9.96 8.21
CA TRP A 150 -14.00 -11.33 8.04
C TRP A 150 -15.47 -11.39 7.60
N MET A 151 -16.28 -10.40 7.99
CA MET A 151 -17.73 -10.39 7.74
C MET A 151 -18.14 -9.72 6.44
N MET A 152 -17.30 -8.85 5.88
CA MET A 152 -17.58 -8.11 4.65
C MET A 152 -17.24 -8.95 3.40
N GLU A 153 -18.06 -8.84 2.35
CA GLU A 153 -17.93 -9.67 1.15
C GLU A 153 -16.72 -9.25 0.31
N TYR A 154 -16.49 -7.94 0.20
CA TYR A 154 -15.46 -7.36 -0.67
C TYR A 154 -14.24 -6.85 0.10
N ALA A 155 -14.07 -7.26 1.36
CA ALA A 155 -12.91 -6.87 2.14
C ALA A 155 -11.65 -7.61 1.68
N ASP A 156 -10.52 -6.90 1.74
CA ASP A 156 -9.21 -7.51 1.48
C ASP A 156 -8.98 -8.67 2.48
N PRO A 157 -8.50 -9.85 2.03
CA PRO A 157 -8.24 -10.98 2.90
C PRO A 157 -7.29 -10.64 4.05
N LEU A 158 -7.69 -10.93 5.28
CA LEU A 158 -6.88 -10.73 6.47
C LEU A 158 -5.83 -11.84 6.61
N LEU A 159 -4.54 -11.48 6.58
CA LEU A 159 -3.44 -12.43 6.74
C LEU A 159 -3.04 -12.62 8.21
N LYS A 160 -2.92 -11.51 8.95
CA LYS A 160 -2.41 -11.53 10.32
C LYS A 160 -2.87 -10.32 11.09
N VAL A 161 -3.08 -10.48 12.38
CA VAL A 161 -3.35 -9.39 13.32
C VAL A 161 -2.33 -9.46 14.45
N THR A 162 -1.81 -8.32 14.88
CA THR A 162 -0.88 -8.24 16.01
C THR A 162 -1.09 -6.98 16.82
N ILE A 163 -0.94 -7.10 18.14
CA ILE A 163 -0.94 -5.99 19.10
C ILE A 163 0.48 -5.60 19.53
N VAL A 164 1.49 -6.07 18.79
CA VAL A 164 2.90 -5.79 19.10
C VAL A 164 3.27 -4.44 18.49
N PRO A 165 3.68 -3.45 19.31
CA PRO A 165 3.98 -2.10 18.84
C PRO A 165 5.19 -2.07 17.90
N ARG A 166 5.16 -1.17 16.93
CA ARG A 166 6.19 -0.99 15.91
C ARG A 166 6.83 0.41 15.97
N SER A 167 8.01 0.53 15.37
CA SER A 167 8.79 1.77 15.34
C SER A 167 8.15 2.89 14.52
N SER A 168 7.21 2.54 13.63
CA SER A 168 6.37 3.46 12.86
C SER A 168 5.39 4.27 13.71
N GLY A 169 5.21 3.93 14.98
CA GLY A 169 4.22 4.55 15.87
C GLY A 169 2.93 3.75 15.99
N ALA A 170 2.76 2.70 15.17
CA ALA A 170 1.63 1.76 15.29
C ALA A 170 1.74 0.94 16.58
N LEU A 171 0.66 0.90 17.37
CA LEU A 171 0.58 0.12 18.62
C LEU A 171 0.10 -1.32 18.39
N GLY A 172 -0.54 -1.56 17.25
CA GLY A 172 -0.94 -2.83 16.67
C GLY A 172 -1.09 -2.64 15.15
N PHE A 173 -1.31 -3.73 14.41
CA PHE A 173 -1.80 -3.63 13.03
C PHE A 173 -2.45 -4.93 12.55
N ALA A 174 -3.40 -4.76 11.64
CA ALA A 174 -3.96 -5.81 10.79
C ALA A 174 -3.26 -5.79 9.42
N GLN A 175 -2.67 -6.92 9.03
CA GLN A 175 -2.09 -7.14 7.72
C GLN A 175 -3.14 -7.73 6.79
N TYR A 176 -3.47 -6.98 5.75
CA TYR A 176 -4.33 -7.42 4.67
C TYR A 176 -3.49 -7.87 3.48
N LEU A 177 -4.08 -8.73 2.65
CA LEU A 177 -3.59 -9.03 1.32
C LEU A 177 -4.43 -8.24 0.30
N PRO A 178 -3.99 -7.07 -0.16
CA PRO A 178 -4.72 -6.31 -1.17
C PRO A 178 -4.96 -7.17 -2.41
N GLU A 179 -6.18 -7.15 -2.93
CA GLU A 179 -6.40 -7.65 -4.28
C GLU A 179 -5.80 -6.69 -5.31
N GLU A 180 -5.10 -7.23 -6.31
CA GLU A 180 -4.54 -6.45 -7.43
C GLU A 180 -5.63 -6.14 -8.48
N LEU A 181 -6.77 -5.60 -8.02
CA LEU A 181 -7.87 -5.18 -8.87
C LEU A 181 -7.61 -3.79 -9.46
N ALA A 182 -7.82 -3.66 -10.76
CA ALA A 182 -7.77 -2.37 -11.45
C ALA A 182 -9.04 -1.52 -11.21
N LEU A 183 -10.15 -2.15 -10.83
CA LEU A 183 -11.47 -1.52 -10.71
C LEU A 183 -12.14 -1.94 -9.41
N TYR A 184 -12.69 -0.96 -8.68
CA TYR A 184 -13.47 -1.18 -7.47
C TYR A 184 -14.94 -0.80 -7.71
N SER A 185 -15.86 -1.64 -7.26
CA SER A 185 -17.28 -1.29 -7.21
C SER A 185 -17.57 -0.34 -6.04
N LYS A 186 -18.77 0.26 -6.05
CA LYS A 186 -19.21 1.13 -4.95
C LYS A 186 -19.35 0.32 -3.65
N GLU A 187 -19.85 -0.91 -3.76
CA GLU A 187 -20.03 -1.85 -2.66
C GLU A 187 -18.68 -2.23 -2.04
N ALA A 188 -17.67 -2.49 -2.88
CA ALA A 188 -16.33 -2.82 -2.41
C ALA A 188 -15.68 -1.67 -1.62
N LEU A 189 -15.84 -0.43 -2.08
CA LEU A 189 -15.34 0.74 -1.34
C LEU A 189 -16.11 0.97 -0.04
N HIS A 190 -17.42 0.70 0.00
CA HIS A 190 -18.20 0.75 1.23
C HIS A 190 -17.77 -0.30 2.25
N ASP A 191 -17.56 -1.55 1.83
CA ASP A 191 -17.04 -2.61 2.69
C ASP A 191 -15.64 -2.26 3.21
N LYS A 192 -14.75 -1.75 2.34
CA LYS A 192 -13.43 -1.28 2.76
C LYS A 192 -13.49 -0.18 3.81
N LEU A 193 -14.42 0.77 3.66
CA LEU A 193 -14.67 1.81 4.65
C LEU A 193 -15.17 1.23 5.98
N ALA A 194 -16.10 0.27 5.95
CA ALA A 194 -16.61 -0.38 7.16
C ALA A 194 -15.48 -1.09 7.93
N VAL A 195 -14.58 -1.78 7.22
CA VAL A 195 -13.40 -2.42 7.84
C VAL A 195 -12.45 -1.41 8.49
N ILE A 196 -12.14 -0.32 7.78
CA ILE A 196 -11.29 0.77 8.31
C ILE A 196 -11.91 1.40 9.56
N LEU A 197 -13.23 1.54 9.59
CA LEU A 197 -13.93 2.15 10.72
C LEU A 197 -14.18 1.18 11.88
N GLY A 198 -14.06 -0.13 11.63
CA GLY A 198 -14.32 -1.20 12.61
C GLY A 198 -13.48 -1.12 13.88
N GLY A 199 -12.23 -0.67 13.78
CA GLY A 199 -11.35 -0.50 14.95
C GLY A 199 -11.89 0.54 15.93
N ARG A 200 -12.27 1.72 15.42
CA ARG A 200 -12.94 2.76 16.21
C ARG A 200 -14.26 2.29 16.80
N ALA A 201 -15.09 1.62 15.99
CA ALA A 201 -16.41 1.14 16.43
C ALA A 201 -16.29 0.13 17.58
N ALA A 202 -15.31 -0.79 17.50
CA ALA A 202 -15.03 -1.75 18.56
C ALA A 202 -14.56 -1.07 19.85
N GLU A 203 -13.69 -0.06 19.77
CA GLU A 203 -13.29 0.73 20.95
C GLU A 203 -14.51 1.35 21.65
N GLU A 204 -15.35 2.06 20.89
CA GLU A 204 -16.52 2.73 21.44
C GLU A 204 -17.49 1.73 22.08
N LEU A 205 -17.78 0.63 21.38
CA LEU A 205 -18.74 -0.38 21.83
C LEU A 205 -18.29 -1.13 23.10
N PHE A 206 -17.03 -1.59 23.14
CA PHE A 206 -16.56 -2.49 24.21
C PHE A 206 -15.83 -1.78 25.35
N THR A 207 -15.32 -0.57 25.12
CA THR A 207 -14.60 0.19 26.16
C THR A 207 -15.36 1.43 26.62
N GLY A 208 -16.34 1.91 25.83
CA GLY A 208 -17.05 3.16 26.09
C GLY A 208 -16.17 4.41 25.98
N ARG A 209 -14.96 4.27 25.41
CA ARG A 209 -13.97 5.34 25.27
C ARG A 209 -13.42 5.34 23.85
N ILE A 210 -13.13 6.52 23.35
CA ILE A 210 -12.45 6.72 22.08
C ILE A 210 -11.02 7.20 22.34
N THR A 211 -10.06 6.64 21.62
CA THR A 211 -8.64 7.02 21.71
C THR A 211 -8.14 7.81 20.50
N THR A 212 -6.89 8.27 20.51
CA THR A 212 -6.25 8.85 19.32
C THR A 212 -5.72 7.80 18.33
N GLY A 213 -5.86 6.49 18.62
CA GLY A 213 -5.30 5.40 17.82
C GLY A 213 -5.86 5.32 16.39
N ALA A 214 -7.14 5.63 16.20
CA ALA A 214 -7.81 5.54 14.89
C ALA A 214 -7.55 6.74 13.93
N ALA A 215 -6.54 7.58 14.21
CA ALA A 215 -6.31 8.79 13.42
C ALA A 215 -5.94 8.48 11.95
N ASP A 216 -5.10 7.47 11.74
CA ASP A 216 -4.70 7.01 10.39
C ASP A 216 -5.88 6.36 9.65
N ASP A 217 -6.73 5.61 10.36
CA ASP A 217 -7.95 5.02 9.80
C ASP A 217 -8.91 6.08 9.31
N PHE A 218 -9.11 7.16 10.09
CA PHE A 218 -9.94 8.27 9.64
C PHE A 218 -9.36 9.00 8.44
N ALA A 219 -8.04 9.18 8.36
CA ALA A 219 -7.42 9.78 7.19
C ALA A 219 -7.65 8.92 5.93
N LYS A 220 -7.47 7.60 6.04
CA LYS A 220 -7.75 6.63 4.97
C LYS A 220 -9.21 6.63 4.56
N ALA A 221 -10.13 6.55 5.53
CA ALA A 221 -11.57 6.55 5.28
C ALA A 221 -12.02 7.85 4.61
N THR A 222 -11.50 8.99 5.07
CA THR A 222 -11.78 10.30 4.47
C THR A 222 -11.31 10.37 3.02
N ASN A 223 -10.09 9.89 2.74
CA ASN A 223 -9.56 9.89 1.37
C ASN A 223 -10.40 9.01 0.42
N ILE A 224 -10.83 7.82 0.87
CA ILE A 224 -11.70 6.96 0.07
C ILE A 224 -13.05 7.63 -0.17
N ALA A 225 -13.70 8.15 0.88
CA ALA A 225 -15.01 8.80 0.76
C ALA A 225 -14.97 10.05 -0.14
N LEU A 226 -13.92 10.86 -0.03
CA LEU A 226 -13.70 11.98 -0.94
C LEU A 226 -13.46 11.50 -2.38
N GLY A 227 -12.70 10.41 -2.59
CA GLY A 227 -12.54 9.80 -3.90
C GLY A 227 -13.87 9.36 -4.52
N MET A 228 -14.73 8.70 -3.73
CA MET A 228 -16.07 8.30 -4.15
C MET A 228 -16.94 9.49 -4.57
N ALA A 229 -16.90 10.58 -3.81
CA ALA A 229 -17.73 11.76 -4.07
C ALA A 229 -17.18 12.67 -5.18
N GLN A 230 -15.87 12.84 -5.25
CA GLN A 230 -15.22 13.85 -6.10
C GLN A 230 -14.69 13.29 -7.42
N VAL A 231 -14.23 12.04 -7.43
CA VAL A 231 -13.50 11.47 -8.57
C VAL A 231 -14.33 10.41 -9.28
N TYR A 232 -14.97 9.51 -8.53
CA TYR A 232 -15.57 8.30 -9.09
C TYR A 232 -17.05 8.45 -9.46
N GLY A 233 -17.69 9.59 -9.15
CA GLY A 233 -19.10 9.82 -9.45
C GLY A 233 -20.05 8.87 -8.72
N MET A 234 -19.70 8.41 -7.52
CA MET A 234 -20.45 7.38 -6.77
C MET A 234 -21.54 7.96 -5.85
N THR A 235 -21.76 9.27 -5.89
CA THR A 235 -22.72 9.99 -5.05
C THR A 235 -23.77 10.70 -5.89
N GLU A 236 -25.04 10.54 -5.53
CA GLU A 236 -26.16 11.18 -6.25
C GLU A 236 -26.13 12.71 -6.14
N GLY A 237 -25.70 13.25 -4.99
CA GLY A 237 -25.66 14.69 -4.76
C GLY A 237 -24.73 15.41 -5.74
N VAL A 238 -23.50 14.90 -5.90
CA VAL A 238 -22.49 15.48 -6.81
C VAL A 238 -22.72 15.06 -8.26
N GLY A 239 -23.26 13.85 -8.49
CA GLY A 239 -23.53 13.29 -9.80
C GLY A 239 -22.29 12.70 -10.49
N LEU A 240 -22.35 12.57 -11.81
CA LEU A 240 -21.33 11.93 -12.66
C LEU A 240 -20.20 12.90 -13.09
N LEU A 241 -19.83 13.82 -12.20
CA LEU A 241 -18.73 14.76 -12.41
C LEU A 241 -17.45 14.23 -11.74
N SER A 242 -16.30 14.58 -12.31
CA SER A 242 -15.00 14.15 -11.80
C SER A 242 -14.02 15.31 -11.75
N TRP A 243 -13.37 15.46 -10.59
CA TRP A 243 -12.28 16.41 -10.40
C TRP A 243 -11.08 15.70 -9.78
N ASN A 244 -10.02 15.52 -10.55
CA ASN A 244 -8.82 14.83 -10.07
C ASN A 244 -7.98 15.74 -9.14
N PRO A 245 -7.74 15.37 -7.87
CA PRO A 245 -6.90 16.15 -6.95
C PRO A 245 -5.50 16.50 -7.46
N GLN A 246 -4.86 15.59 -8.21
CA GLN A 246 -3.50 15.79 -8.71
C GLN A 246 -3.45 16.89 -9.76
N GLN A 247 -4.41 16.88 -10.68
CA GLN A 247 -4.54 17.94 -11.68
C GLN A 247 -4.89 19.28 -11.03
N MET A 248 -5.71 19.27 -9.98
CA MET A 248 -6.06 20.48 -9.23
C MET A 248 -4.89 21.07 -8.44
N GLN A 249 -3.90 20.26 -8.08
CA GLN A 249 -2.72 20.71 -7.33
C GLN A 249 -1.84 21.68 -8.13
N GLU A 250 -1.92 21.60 -9.46
CA GLU A 250 -1.25 22.51 -10.40
C GLU A 250 -2.09 23.77 -10.70
N MET A 251 -3.36 23.78 -10.28
CA MET A 251 -4.27 24.90 -10.53
C MET A 251 -4.19 25.93 -9.39
N MET A 252 -4.20 27.21 -9.76
CA MET A 252 -4.24 28.32 -8.80
C MET A 252 -5.60 28.44 -8.07
N TYR A 253 -6.66 27.84 -8.61
CA TYR A 253 -8.01 27.87 -8.05
C TYR A 253 -8.71 26.52 -8.25
N LYS A 254 -9.65 26.20 -7.34
CA LYS A 254 -10.48 24.98 -7.48
C LYS A 254 -11.39 25.10 -8.71
N PRO A 255 -11.50 24.06 -9.55
CA PRO A 255 -12.31 24.08 -10.78
C PRO A 255 -13.83 23.95 -10.52
N PHE A 256 -14.27 24.02 -9.27
CA PHE A 256 -15.67 23.91 -8.88
C PHE A 256 -16.04 24.98 -7.84
N SER A 257 -17.34 25.29 -7.78
CA SER A 257 -17.87 26.31 -6.88
C SER A 257 -17.76 25.90 -5.42
N GLU A 258 -17.78 26.88 -4.51
CA GLU A 258 -17.83 26.63 -3.06
C GLU A 258 -19.05 25.77 -2.67
N LYS A 259 -20.18 25.97 -3.35
CA LYS A 259 -21.39 25.14 -3.15
C LYS A 259 -21.12 23.67 -3.49
N THR A 260 -20.37 23.41 -4.55
CA THR A 260 -19.96 22.06 -4.94
C THR A 260 -18.98 21.47 -3.93
N ALA A 261 -18.05 22.27 -3.41
CA ALA A 261 -17.12 21.85 -2.36
C ALA A 261 -17.87 21.37 -1.11
N GLN A 262 -18.81 22.18 -0.61
CA GLN A 262 -19.64 21.83 0.55
C GLN A 262 -20.48 20.58 0.31
N MET A 263 -20.94 20.37 -0.92
CA MET A 263 -21.70 19.18 -1.31
C MET A 263 -20.84 17.93 -1.28
N ILE A 264 -19.62 17.98 -1.85
CA ILE A 264 -18.65 16.87 -1.81
C ILE A 264 -18.34 16.50 -0.35
N GLU A 265 -18.06 17.48 0.50
CA GLU A 265 -17.79 17.26 1.93
C GLU A 265 -18.98 16.63 2.65
N SER A 266 -20.20 17.12 2.38
CA SER A 266 -21.43 16.59 2.96
C SER A 266 -21.67 15.12 2.56
N GLU A 267 -21.49 14.79 1.28
CA GLU A 267 -21.63 13.42 0.79
C GLU A 267 -20.56 12.48 1.34
N ALA A 268 -19.29 12.92 1.38
CA ALA A 268 -18.21 12.14 1.98
C ALA A 268 -18.48 11.87 3.48
N LYS A 269 -18.95 12.87 4.21
CA LYS A 269 -19.35 12.71 5.62
C LYS A 269 -20.48 11.69 5.78
N LYS A 270 -21.53 11.77 4.95
CA LYS A 270 -22.64 10.79 4.98
C LYS A 270 -22.16 9.37 4.72
N ILE A 271 -21.23 9.19 3.79
CA ILE A 271 -20.64 7.88 3.48
C ILE A 271 -19.92 7.33 4.72
N VAL A 272 -19.02 8.12 5.31
CA VAL A 272 -18.22 7.68 6.47
C VAL A 272 -19.12 7.39 7.67
N GLU A 273 -20.04 8.30 8.01
CA GLU A 273 -20.98 8.10 9.13
C GLU A 273 -21.93 6.93 8.88
N GLY A 274 -22.32 6.70 7.63
CA GLY A 274 -23.14 5.55 7.23
C GLY A 274 -22.41 4.23 7.44
N GLN A 275 -21.16 4.13 7.00
CA GLN A 275 -20.35 2.91 7.20
C GLN A 275 -19.91 2.72 8.65
N TYR A 276 -19.77 3.80 9.44
CA TYR A 276 -19.50 3.70 10.88
C TYR A 276 -20.67 3.08 11.66
N LYS A 277 -21.91 3.33 11.22
CA LYS A 277 -23.13 2.81 11.86
C LYS A 277 -23.48 1.37 11.48
N ARG A 278 -23.02 0.93 10.30
CA ARG A 278 -23.24 -0.43 9.77
C ARG A 278 -22.42 -1.44 10.57
#